data_AF-A0A8S2SA11-F1
#
_entry.id   AF-A0A8S2SA11-F1
#
_cell.length_a   1.000
_cell.length_b   1.000
_cell.length_c   1.000
_cell.angle_alpha   90.00
_cell.angle_beta   90.00
_cell.angle_gamma   90.00
#
_symmetry.space_group_name_H-M   'P 1'
#
loop_
_entity.id
_entity.type
_entity.pdbx_description
1 polymer ?
#
loop_
_entity_poly.entity_id
_entity_poly.type
_entity_poly.pdbx_seq_one_letter_code
_entity_poly.pdbx_strand_id
1 'polypeptide(L)'
;MILPKKFIYDILPKSPVAFIGTLVDIVDHNQTGSLHSYDLTFENIQLLRGNIVQEKAFLYRKQSHPITEQNDEQRKLELKREYLACLNNSTTIHSLFEIDFINDAAELVQIAGLPVGWSKQTDEYFSPWKNHHRKWWSSSSDTFKNVPKCNDCQRPALTTGDSITMSVKRVDNKSQFELTVTNTSDKPVQIPALVCDKQSKIILWHDSIFVMSNLNNDQHFFPKTNESDEVECVELGPYQSISIILDITMLNNLILEQDDTDISLIFCLGEKSAEINL
;
A
#
# COMPACT_ATOMS: atom_id res chain seq x y z
N MET A 1 -18.20 -1.68 -9.43
CA MET A 1 -18.15 -0.89 -10.68
C MET A 1 -16.78 -1.09 -11.31
N ILE A 2 -16.68 -1.33 -12.63
CA ILE A 2 -15.37 -1.25 -13.29
C ILE A 2 -14.96 0.23 -13.22
N LEU A 3 -13.84 0.51 -12.57
CA LEU A 3 -13.38 1.87 -12.40
C LEU A 3 -12.66 2.34 -13.68
N PRO A 4 -12.77 3.63 -14.04
CA PRO A 4 -11.98 4.20 -15.13
C PRO A 4 -10.47 4.02 -14.92
N LYS A 5 -9.72 3.73 -15.99
CA LYS A 5 -8.25 3.50 -15.95
C LYS A 5 -7.48 4.62 -15.24
N LYS A 6 -7.96 5.87 -15.31
CA LYS A 6 -7.33 7.03 -14.64
C LYS A 6 -7.15 6.84 -13.12
N PHE A 7 -7.97 6.00 -12.48
CA PHE A 7 -7.86 5.75 -11.03
C PHE A 7 -6.86 4.66 -10.66
N ILE A 8 -6.35 3.90 -11.65
CA ILE A 8 -5.32 2.86 -11.40
C ILE A 8 -4.11 3.47 -10.69
N TYR A 9 -3.66 4.64 -11.13
CA TYR A 9 -2.47 5.30 -10.61
C TYR A 9 -2.56 5.74 -9.13
N ASP A 10 -3.78 5.88 -8.62
CA ASP A 10 -4.03 6.19 -7.21
C ASP A 10 -4.31 4.94 -6.38
N ILE A 11 -5.00 3.96 -6.96
CA ILE A 11 -5.50 2.79 -6.24
C ILE A 11 -4.47 1.66 -6.17
N LEU A 12 -3.74 1.40 -7.25
CA LEU A 12 -2.80 0.28 -7.34
C LEU A 12 -1.68 0.39 -6.27
N PRO A 13 -1.02 1.55 -6.07
CA PRO A 13 0.00 1.67 -5.03
C PRO A 13 -0.56 1.66 -3.60
N LYS A 14 -1.87 1.82 -3.40
CA LYS A 14 -2.50 1.73 -2.07
C LYS A 14 -3.00 0.32 -1.75
N SER A 15 -3.10 -0.54 -2.76
CA SER A 15 -3.64 -1.88 -2.61
C SER A 15 -2.55 -2.83 -2.09
N PRO A 16 -2.80 -3.62 -1.02
CA PRO A 16 -1.82 -4.58 -0.49
C PRO A 16 -1.53 -5.73 -1.45
N VAL A 17 -2.55 -6.19 -2.19
CA VAL A 17 -2.45 -7.24 -3.20
C VAL A 17 -3.07 -6.74 -4.49
N ALA A 18 -2.39 -6.99 -5.61
CA ALA A 18 -2.91 -6.67 -6.92
C ALA A 18 -2.43 -7.69 -7.96
N PHE A 19 -3.31 -8.03 -8.89
CA PHE A 19 -2.99 -8.96 -9.97
C PHE A 19 -3.74 -8.63 -11.25
N ILE A 20 -3.18 -9.10 -12.36
CA ILE A 20 -3.85 -9.14 -13.66
C ILE A 20 -4.37 -10.55 -13.88
N GLY A 21 -5.59 -10.71 -14.37
CA GLY A 21 -6.14 -12.02 -14.71
C GLY A 21 -7.24 -11.94 -15.75
N THR A 22 -7.51 -13.07 -16.41
CA THR A 22 -8.63 -13.24 -17.32
C THR A 22 -9.87 -13.67 -16.54
N LEU A 23 -10.96 -12.90 -16.59
CA LEU A 23 -12.20 -13.25 -15.90
C LEU A 23 -12.90 -14.42 -16.62
N VAL A 24 -13.13 -15.54 -15.94
CA VAL A 24 -13.70 -16.76 -16.56
C VAL A 24 -15.06 -17.17 -16.01
N ASP A 25 -15.42 -16.73 -14.81
CA ASP A 25 -16.72 -16.99 -14.21
C ASP A 25 -17.20 -15.84 -13.31
N ILE A 26 -18.52 -15.66 -13.25
CA ILE A 26 -19.20 -14.66 -12.42
C ILE A 26 -20.40 -15.34 -11.78
N VAL A 27 -20.34 -15.54 -10.46
CA VAL A 27 -21.49 -16.00 -9.67
C VAL A 27 -22.12 -14.80 -8.97
N ASP A 28 -23.33 -14.44 -9.38
CA ASP A 28 -24.09 -13.35 -8.74
C ASP A 28 -24.81 -13.87 -7.50
N HIS A 29 -24.38 -13.39 -6.34
CA HIS A 29 -25.10 -13.59 -5.09
C HIS A 29 -26.09 -12.43 -4.95
N ASN A 30 -27.28 -12.62 -5.50
CA ASN A 30 -28.38 -11.68 -5.33
C ASN A 30 -28.61 -11.43 -3.82
N GLN A 31 -28.26 -10.24 -3.35
CA GLN A 31 -28.64 -9.80 -2.01
C GLN A 31 -29.85 -8.88 -2.11
N THR A 32 -30.78 -9.05 -1.18
CA THR A 32 -31.94 -8.18 -0.99
C THR A 32 -31.47 -6.75 -0.66
N GLY A 33 -31.65 -5.80 -1.59
CA GLY A 33 -31.31 -4.38 -1.37
C GLY A 33 -30.49 -3.76 -2.50
N SER A 34 -29.69 -2.73 -2.18
CA SER A 34 -28.87 -1.95 -3.12
C SER A 34 -27.41 -2.42 -3.23
N LEU A 35 -27.04 -3.55 -2.63
CA LEU A 35 -25.68 -4.08 -2.67
C LEU A 35 -25.66 -5.39 -3.46
N HIS A 36 -24.91 -5.43 -4.56
CA HIS A 36 -24.67 -6.67 -5.30
C HIS A 36 -23.32 -7.24 -4.92
N SER A 37 -23.25 -8.55 -4.68
CA SER A 37 -22.01 -9.27 -4.43
C SER A 37 -21.81 -10.35 -5.49
N TYR A 38 -20.60 -10.44 -6.01
CA TYR A 38 -20.21 -11.41 -7.02
C TYR A 38 -19.02 -12.23 -6.52
N ASP A 39 -19.00 -13.53 -6.80
CA ASP A 39 -17.74 -14.27 -6.81
C ASP A 39 -17.18 -14.25 -8.23
N LEU A 40 -15.97 -13.72 -8.37
CA LEU A 40 -15.27 -13.60 -9.65
C LEU A 40 -14.14 -14.62 -9.70
N THR A 41 -14.13 -15.47 -10.72
CA THR A 41 -13.05 -16.44 -10.94
C THR A 41 -12.12 -15.97 -12.04
N PHE A 42 -10.81 -16.00 -11.76
CA PHE A 42 -9.78 -15.59 -12.72
C PHE A 42 -8.84 -16.72 -13.11
N GLU A 43 -8.40 -16.70 -14.37
CA GLU A 43 -7.32 -17.52 -14.91
C GLU A 43 -6.14 -16.66 -15.35
N ASN A 44 -5.00 -17.29 -15.63
CA ASN A 44 -3.76 -16.62 -16.09
C ASN A 44 -3.33 -15.48 -15.16
N ILE A 45 -3.43 -15.72 -13.85
CA ILE A 45 -3.13 -14.71 -12.83
C ILE A 45 -1.64 -14.36 -12.87
N GLN A 46 -1.35 -13.09 -13.14
CA GLN A 46 -0.05 -12.48 -12.95
C GLN A 46 -0.10 -11.54 -11.75
N LEU A 47 0.60 -11.91 -10.68
CA LEU A 47 0.77 -11.05 -9.52
C LEU A 47 1.58 -9.81 -9.88
N LEU A 48 1.02 -8.65 -9.60
CA LEU A 48 1.74 -7.37 -9.64
C LEU A 48 2.26 -6.97 -8.26
N ARG A 49 1.52 -7.33 -7.21
CA ARG A 49 1.86 -6.98 -5.83
C ARG A 49 1.32 -8.00 -4.82
N GLY A 50 2.07 -8.19 -3.75
CA GLY A 50 1.66 -9.01 -2.61
C GLY A 50 1.68 -10.49 -2.95
N ASN A 51 0.88 -11.27 -2.23
CA ASN A 51 0.76 -12.70 -2.44
C ASN A 51 -0.72 -13.13 -2.32
N ILE A 52 -1.11 -14.15 -3.09
CA ILE A 52 -2.45 -14.75 -3.03
C ILE A 52 -2.30 -16.17 -2.52
N VAL A 53 -2.97 -16.47 -1.41
CA VAL A 53 -2.98 -17.82 -0.84
C VAL A 53 -4.07 -18.64 -1.53
N GLN A 54 -3.75 -19.24 -2.68
CA GLN A 54 -4.51 -20.30 -3.37
C GLN A 54 -6.04 -20.11 -3.54
N GLU A 55 -6.53 -18.88 -3.64
CA GLU A 55 -7.94 -18.62 -4.00
C GLU A 55 -8.07 -18.47 -5.52
N LYS A 56 -9.03 -19.19 -6.11
CA LYS A 56 -9.40 -19.04 -7.53
C LYS A 56 -10.59 -18.10 -7.73
N ALA A 57 -11.46 -18.01 -6.72
CA ALA A 57 -12.64 -17.16 -6.71
C ALA A 57 -12.46 -16.07 -5.65
N PHE A 58 -12.76 -14.83 -6.03
CA PHE A 58 -12.61 -13.66 -5.19
C PHE A 58 -13.94 -12.94 -5.03
N LEU A 59 -14.25 -12.56 -3.80
CA LEU A 59 -15.45 -11.78 -3.51
C LEU A 59 -15.30 -10.36 -4.06
N TYR A 60 -16.31 -9.89 -4.76
CA TYR A 60 -16.40 -8.54 -5.29
C TYR A 60 -17.74 -7.91 -4.91
N ARG A 61 -17.71 -6.81 -4.14
CA ARG A 61 -18.92 -6.10 -3.71
C ARG A 61 -19.10 -4.83 -4.55
N LYS A 62 -20.15 -4.80 -5.37
CA LYS A 62 -20.54 -3.61 -6.14
C LYS A 62 -21.48 -2.76 -5.27
N GLN A 63 -20.95 -1.69 -4.68
CA GLN A 63 -21.79 -0.66 -4.08
C GLN A 63 -22.55 0.09 -5.19
N SER A 64 -23.87 0.12 -5.10
CA SER A 64 -24.69 1.02 -5.90
C SER A 64 -24.49 2.43 -5.38
N HIS A 65 -23.65 3.23 -6.04
CA HIS A 65 -23.63 4.67 -5.74
C HIS A 65 -24.98 5.27 -6.17
N PRO A 66 -25.67 6.05 -5.32
CA PRO A 66 -26.79 6.86 -5.77
C PRO A 66 -26.25 7.81 -6.84
N ILE A 67 -26.83 7.70 -8.02
CA ILE A 67 -26.37 8.35 -9.25
C ILE A 67 -26.56 9.86 -9.11
N THR A 68 -25.49 10.56 -8.76
CA THR A 68 -25.28 11.97 -9.08
C THR A 68 -23.93 12.10 -9.75
N GLU A 69 -23.84 11.63 -10.98
CA GLU A 69 -23.22 12.36 -12.09
C GLU A 69 -23.40 11.56 -13.39
N GLN A 70 -23.98 12.23 -14.37
CA GLN A 70 -24.30 11.72 -15.69
C GLN A 70 -23.00 11.59 -16.51
N ASN A 71 -22.75 10.39 -17.05
CA ASN A 71 -21.91 10.04 -18.22
C ASN A 71 -20.82 8.98 -18.04
N ASP A 72 -20.55 8.47 -16.83
CA ASP A 72 -19.69 7.30 -16.71
C ASP A 72 -20.50 6.03 -17.03
N GLU A 73 -20.38 5.57 -18.28
CA GLU A 73 -20.91 4.29 -18.77
C GLU A 73 -20.61 3.19 -17.74
N GLN A 74 -21.64 2.66 -17.09
CA GLN A 74 -21.50 1.49 -16.23
C GLN A 74 -21.13 0.29 -17.10
N ARG A 75 -19.83 0.10 -17.34
CA ARG A 75 -19.35 -1.06 -18.10
C ARG A 75 -19.73 -2.34 -17.37
N LYS A 76 -20.36 -3.25 -18.12
CA LYS A 76 -20.74 -4.58 -17.63
C LYS A 76 -19.48 -5.45 -17.53
N LEU A 77 -19.45 -6.34 -16.54
CA LEU A 77 -18.41 -7.37 -16.48
C LEU A 77 -18.57 -8.32 -17.67
N GLU A 78 -17.49 -8.57 -18.38
CA GLU A 78 -17.44 -9.43 -19.55
C GLU A 78 -16.46 -10.58 -19.30
N LEU A 79 -16.92 -11.81 -19.54
CA LEU A 79 -16.05 -12.99 -19.50
C LEU A 79 -15.00 -12.91 -20.61
N LYS A 80 -13.85 -13.56 -20.38
CA LYS A 80 -12.69 -13.64 -21.27
C LYS A 80 -12.01 -12.30 -21.56
N ARG A 81 -12.28 -11.28 -20.73
CA ARG A 81 -11.53 -10.03 -20.70
C ARG A 81 -10.47 -10.06 -19.61
N GLU A 82 -9.45 -9.23 -19.79
CA GLU A 82 -8.39 -9.04 -18.81
C GLU A 82 -8.75 -7.91 -17.86
N TYR A 83 -8.50 -8.14 -16.58
CA TYR A 83 -8.75 -7.16 -15.54
C TYR A 83 -7.54 -7.04 -14.62
N LEU A 84 -7.28 -5.81 -14.19
CA LEU A 84 -6.51 -5.53 -12.98
C LEU A 84 -7.46 -5.60 -11.79
N ALA A 85 -7.21 -6.54 -10.89
CA ALA A 85 -7.91 -6.68 -9.61
C ALA A 85 -7.03 -6.18 -8.46
N CYS A 86 -7.57 -5.29 -7.65
CA CYS A 86 -6.95 -4.77 -6.45
C CYS A 86 -7.72 -5.27 -5.23
N LEU A 87 -7.02 -5.96 -4.34
CA LEU A 87 -7.59 -6.64 -3.19
C LEU A 87 -7.25 -5.88 -1.91
N ASN A 88 -8.15 -5.92 -0.95
CA ASN A 88 -7.85 -5.52 0.43
C ASN A 88 -7.15 -6.68 1.15
N ASN A 89 -6.78 -6.47 2.42
CA ASN A 89 -6.13 -7.52 3.21
C ASN A 89 -7.04 -8.72 3.50
N SER A 90 -8.36 -8.55 3.43
CA SER A 90 -9.37 -9.62 3.53
C SER A 90 -9.63 -10.34 2.21
N THR A 91 -8.66 -10.29 1.27
CA THR A 91 -8.71 -10.89 -0.08
C THR A 91 -9.93 -10.53 -0.94
N THR A 92 -10.69 -9.51 -0.55
CA THR A 92 -11.87 -9.02 -1.27
C THR A 92 -11.42 -8.00 -2.31
N ILE A 93 -11.93 -8.13 -3.54
CA ILE A 93 -11.71 -7.14 -4.59
C ILE A 93 -12.45 -5.87 -4.21
N HIS A 94 -11.70 -4.80 -3.92
CA HIS A 94 -12.28 -3.48 -3.68
C HIS A 94 -12.31 -2.62 -4.94
N SER A 95 -11.38 -2.87 -5.88
CA SER A 95 -11.29 -2.15 -7.15
C SER A 95 -10.97 -3.10 -8.30
N LEU A 96 -11.64 -2.89 -9.43
CA LEU A 96 -11.50 -3.72 -10.63
C LEU A 96 -11.46 -2.82 -11.86
N PHE A 97 -10.49 -3.02 -12.73
CA PHE A 97 -10.28 -2.23 -13.95
C PHE A 97 -10.17 -3.16 -15.15
N GLU A 98 -10.91 -2.87 -16.21
CA GLU A 98 -10.70 -3.51 -17.50
C GLU A 98 -9.43 -2.93 -18.13
N ILE A 99 -8.51 -3.82 -18.53
CA ILE A 99 -7.21 -3.42 -19.07
C ILE A 99 -6.95 -4.09 -20.42
N ASP A 100 -5.97 -3.57 -21.14
CA ASP A 100 -5.38 -4.22 -22.31
C ASP A 100 -3.95 -4.60 -21.92
N PHE A 101 -3.73 -5.88 -21.61
CA PHE A 101 -2.46 -6.32 -21.04
C PHE A 101 -1.26 -5.97 -21.94
N ILE A 102 -1.42 -6.09 -23.26
CA ILE A 102 -0.35 -5.82 -24.22
C ILE A 102 0.13 -4.38 -24.11
N ASN A 103 -0.80 -3.44 -23.94
CA ASN A 103 -0.51 -2.02 -23.92
C ASN A 103 -0.21 -1.48 -22.52
N ASP A 104 -0.80 -2.07 -21.47
CA ASP A 104 -0.76 -1.53 -20.11
C ASP A 104 0.31 -2.19 -19.21
N ALA A 105 0.75 -3.43 -19.51
CA ALA A 105 1.52 -4.24 -18.56
C ALA A 105 2.80 -3.58 -18.02
N ALA A 106 3.60 -2.96 -18.90
CA ALA A 106 4.86 -2.34 -18.49
C ALA A 106 4.65 -1.20 -17.50
N GLU A 107 3.63 -0.37 -17.73
CA GLU A 107 3.28 0.73 -16.83
C GLU A 107 2.67 0.21 -15.52
N LEU A 108 1.79 -0.80 -15.59
CA LEU A 108 1.21 -1.41 -14.39
C LEU A 108 2.27 -2.03 -13.47
N VAL A 109 3.29 -2.69 -14.04
CA VAL A 109 4.43 -3.21 -13.28
C VAL A 109 5.21 -2.08 -12.62
N GLN A 110 5.45 -0.97 -13.32
CA GLN A 110 6.12 0.20 -12.75
C GLN A 110 5.35 0.80 -11.57
N ILE A 111 4.03 0.96 -11.71
CA ILE A 111 3.17 1.54 -10.66
C ILE A 111 3.04 0.58 -9.46
N ALA A 112 2.91 -0.72 -9.72
CA ALA A 112 2.82 -1.74 -8.67
C ALA A 112 4.11 -1.82 -7.84
N GLY A 113 5.25 -1.46 -8.43
CA GLY A 113 6.54 -1.36 -7.74
C GLY A 113 6.68 -0.13 -6.84
N LEU A 114 5.70 0.79 -6.81
CA LEU A 114 5.75 1.95 -5.93
C LEU A 114 5.48 1.55 -4.47
N PRO A 115 6.12 2.23 -3.50
CA PRO A 115 5.82 2.01 -2.08
C PRO A 115 4.35 2.29 -1.76
N VAL A 116 3.84 1.68 -0.69
CA VAL A 116 2.45 1.90 -0.23
C VAL A 116 2.20 3.40 -0.06
N GLY A 117 1.03 3.87 -0.48
CA GLY A 117 0.58 5.25 -0.31
C GLY A 117 1.15 6.27 -1.29
N TRP A 118 2.12 5.88 -2.14
CA TRP A 118 2.55 6.71 -3.25
C TRP A 118 1.45 6.82 -4.31
N SER A 119 1.51 7.84 -5.15
CA SER A 119 0.64 7.94 -6.32
C SER A 119 1.43 8.45 -7.52
N LYS A 120 0.99 8.09 -8.72
CA LYS A 120 1.48 8.68 -9.97
C LYS A 120 0.36 9.54 -10.55
N GLN A 121 0.67 10.74 -11.03
CA GLN A 121 -0.26 11.52 -11.86
C GLN A 121 0.51 11.91 -13.11
N THR A 122 0.00 11.50 -14.27
CA THR A 122 0.71 11.61 -15.57
C THR A 122 2.11 11.02 -15.49
N ASP A 123 3.15 11.85 -15.42
CA ASP A 123 4.57 11.47 -15.34
C ASP A 123 5.22 11.84 -14.00
N GLU A 124 4.43 12.38 -13.07
CA GLU A 124 4.90 12.85 -11.77
C GLU A 124 4.55 11.84 -10.66
N TYR A 125 5.47 11.68 -9.72
CA TYR A 125 5.27 10.85 -8.54
C TYR A 125 4.99 11.71 -7.32
N PHE A 126 4.13 11.22 -6.44
CA PHE A 126 3.77 11.90 -5.21
C PHE A 126 3.93 10.94 -4.04
N SER A 127 4.72 11.40 -3.07
CA SER A 127 4.97 10.72 -1.82
C SER A 127 3.82 10.94 -0.83
N PRO A 128 3.56 10.00 0.10
CA PRO A 128 2.70 10.26 1.25
C PRO A 128 3.09 11.53 2.01
N TRP A 129 4.40 11.80 2.08
CA TRP A 129 4.96 12.96 2.76
C TRP A 129 4.98 14.23 1.90
N LYS A 130 4.27 14.32 0.76
CA LYS A 130 4.36 15.48 -0.15
C LYS A 130 4.03 16.82 0.53
N ASN A 131 3.10 16.81 1.48
CA ASN A 131 2.66 17.98 2.23
C ASN A 131 3.49 18.25 3.49
N HIS A 132 4.44 17.37 3.82
CA HIS A 132 5.41 17.66 4.86
C HIS A 132 6.39 18.66 4.25
N HIS A 133 6.46 19.88 4.79
CA HIS A 133 7.26 21.02 4.27
C HIS A 133 8.78 20.80 4.22
N ARG A 134 9.25 19.57 4.27
CA ARG A 134 10.66 19.19 4.24
C ARG A 134 11.02 18.67 2.86
N LYS A 135 11.96 19.35 2.19
CA LYS A 135 12.70 18.73 1.09
C LYS A 135 13.50 17.57 1.65
N TRP A 136 13.38 16.41 1.01
CA TRP A 136 14.16 15.24 1.38
C TRP A 136 15.65 15.56 1.36
N TRP A 137 16.39 15.06 2.35
CA TRP A 137 17.83 15.29 2.43
C TRP A 137 18.52 14.82 1.15
N SER A 138 19.58 15.53 0.77
CA SER A 138 20.50 15.04 -0.26
C SER A 138 21.29 13.88 0.34
N SER A 139 20.81 12.65 0.16
CA SER A 139 21.63 11.50 0.54
C SER A 139 22.77 11.33 -0.45
N SER A 140 23.95 11.00 0.07
CA SER A 140 25.10 10.56 -0.72
C SER A 140 25.01 9.10 -1.20
N SER A 141 23.99 8.34 -0.77
CA SER A 141 23.81 6.94 -1.15
C SER A 141 23.40 6.78 -2.61
N ASP A 142 24.11 5.91 -3.33
CA ASP A 142 23.79 5.53 -4.71
C ASP A 142 22.41 4.86 -4.81
N THR A 143 21.96 4.20 -3.74
CA THR A 143 20.66 3.53 -3.64
C THR A 143 19.49 4.48 -3.93
N PHE A 144 19.66 5.79 -3.73
CA PHE A 144 18.57 6.77 -3.91
C PHE A 144 18.66 7.54 -5.23
N LYS A 145 19.68 7.29 -6.07
CA LYS A 145 19.92 8.07 -7.31
C LYS A 145 18.99 7.66 -8.45
N ASN A 146 18.71 6.37 -8.59
CA ASN A 146 18.02 5.80 -9.76
C ASN A 146 16.56 5.41 -9.49
N VAL A 147 15.98 5.92 -8.41
CA VAL A 147 14.58 5.66 -8.05
C VAL A 147 13.71 6.87 -8.35
N PRO A 148 12.41 6.67 -8.68
CA PRO A 148 11.46 7.77 -8.81
C PRO A 148 11.47 8.68 -7.59
N LYS A 149 11.31 9.99 -7.81
CA LYS A 149 11.27 10.99 -6.75
C LYS A 149 9.95 11.73 -6.76
N CYS A 150 9.48 12.06 -5.56
CA CYS A 150 8.32 12.89 -5.37
C CYS A 150 8.55 14.26 -6.01
N ASN A 151 7.59 14.75 -6.78
CA ASN A 151 7.66 16.07 -7.41
C ASN A 151 7.83 17.18 -6.37
N ASP A 152 6.99 17.15 -5.32
CA ASP A 152 6.91 18.22 -4.32
C ASP A 152 8.08 18.23 -3.33
N CYS A 153 8.36 17.09 -2.69
CA CYS A 153 9.33 17.01 -1.60
C CYS A 153 10.66 16.34 -1.99
N GLN A 154 10.81 15.87 -3.23
CA GLN A 154 12.01 15.19 -3.73
C GLN A 154 12.38 13.90 -2.99
N ARG A 155 11.48 13.39 -2.14
CA ARG A 155 11.63 12.10 -1.48
C ARG A 155 11.76 11.00 -2.54
N PRO A 156 12.70 10.06 -2.41
CA PRO A 156 12.77 8.88 -3.27
C PRO A 156 11.71 7.84 -2.88
N ALA A 157 11.20 7.11 -3.88
CA ALA A 157 10.29 5.98 -3.73
C ALA A 157 11.06 4.74 -3.25
N LEU A 158 11.43 4.72 -1.97
CA LEU A 158 12.27 3.68 -1.37
C LEU A 158 11.46 2.42 -1.06
N THR A 159 11.97 1.28 -1.48
CA THR A 159 11.42 -0.06 -1.24
C THR A 159 12.10 -0.75 -0.06
N THR A 160 11.49 -1.80 0.46
CA THR A 160 11.97 -2.59 1.60
C THR A 160 12.73 -3.84 1.11
N GLY A 161 12.25 -4.47 0.03
CA GLY A 161 12.86 -5.64 -0.60
C GLY A 161 12.18 -6.96 -0.24
N ASP A 162 12.37 -7.97 -1.11
CA ASP A 162 11.64 -9.24 -1.03
C ASP A 162 12.00 -10.10 0.17
N SER A 163 13.25 -10.01 0.64
CA SER A 163 13.75 -10.76 1.80
C SER A 163 13.37 -10.13 3.15
N ILE A 164 12.53 -9.10 3.15
CA ILE A 164 12.07 -8.46 4.38
C ILE A 164 10.59 -8.75 4.60
N THR A 165 10.27 -9.11 5.84
CA THR A 165 8.90 -9.24 6.33
C THR A 165 8.63 -8.20 7.40
N MET A 166 7.36 -7.83 7.53
CA MET A 166 6.89 -6.87 8.51
C MET A 166 5.66 -7.43 9.21
N SER A 167 5.61 -7.29 10.53
CA SER A 167 4.47 -7.69 11.35
C SER A 167 4.19 -6.63 12.39
N VAL A 168 2.92 -6.43 12.70
CA VAL A 168 2.49 -5.55 13.79
C VAL A 168 1.70 -6.37 14.81
N LYS A 169 1.94 -6.15 16.10
CA LYS A 169 1.16 -6.75 17.19
C LYS A 169 0.75 -5.70 18.21
N ARG A 170 -0.44 -5.84 18.78
CA ARG A 170 -0.90 -5.00 19.90
C ARG A 170 -0.09 -5.35 21.14
N VAL A 171 0.48 -4.34 21.81
CA VAL A 171 1.26 -4.51 23.06
C VAL A 171 0.37 -4.30 24.27
N ASP A 172 -0.50 -3.30 24.22
CA ASP A 172 -1.47 -2.98 25.26
C ASP A 172 -2.85 -2.65 24.65
N ASN A 173 -3.90 -2.70 25.46
CA ASN A 173 -5.29 -2.70 25.04
C ASN A 173 -5.81 -1.38 24.44
N LYS A 174 -4.98 -0.34 24.28
CA LYS A 174 -5.48 1.01 23.95
C LYS A 174 -4.83 1.68 22.74
N SER A 175 -3.50 1.73 22.65
CA SER A 175 -2.86 2.52 21.57
C SER A 175 -1.45 2.10 21.17
N GLN A 176 -0.86 1.10 21.81
CA GLN A 176 0.54 0.74 21.60
C GLN A 176 0.67 -0.53 20.78
N PHE A 177 1.50 -0.43 19.73
CA PHE A 177 1.72 -1.48 18.77
C PHE A 177 3.22 -1.70 18.60
N GLU A 178 3.65 -2.96 18.64
CA GLU A 178 5.01 -3.32 18.30
C GLU A 178 5.05 -3.67 16.82
N LEU A 179 5.76 -2.85 16.04
CA LEU A 179 6.11 -3.16 14.67
C LEU A 179 7.46 -3.87 14.66
N THR A 180 7.53 -5.01 13.98
CA THR A 180 8.75 -5.79 13.82
C THR A 180 9.08 -5.94 12.33
N VAL A 181 10.32 -5.65 11.97
CA VAL A 181 10.88 -5.82 10.63
C VAL A 181 11.94 -6.91 10.70
N THR A 182 11.84 -7.93 9.85
CA THR A 182 12.69 -9.12 9.90
C THR A 182 13.28 -9.42 8.53
N ASN A 183 14.59 -9.61 8.47
CA ASN A 183 15.27 -10.23 7.33
C ASN A 183 15.02 -11.74 7.37
N THR A 184 14.43 -12.32 6.32
CA THR A 184 14.14 -13.75 6.23
C THR A 184 15.18 -14.54 5.44
N SER A 185 16.21 -13.87 4.93
CA SER A 185 17.29 -14.49 4.17
C SER A 185 18.47 -14.92 5.04
N ASP A 186 19.32 -15.76 4.45
CA ASP A 186 20.59 -16.23 5.02
C ASP A 186 21.76 -15.24 4.80
N LYS A 187 21.49 -14.03 4.29
CA LYS A 187 22.48 -13.01 3.97
C LYS A 187 22.11 -11.66 4.59
N PRO A 188 23.07 -10.77 4.84
CA PRO A 188 22.76 -9.39 5.19
C PRO A 188 21.95 -8.70 4.09
N VAL A 189 20.96 -7.88 4.48
CA VAL A 189 20.08 -7.15 3.57
C VAL A 189 20.02 -5.69 4.01
N GLN A 190 20.29 -4.78 3.07
CA GLN A 190 19.99 -3.36 3.25
C GLN A 190 18.52 -3.10 2.94
N ILE A 191 17.89 -2.27 3.76
CA ILE A 191 16.48 -1.92 3.67
C ILE A 191 16.36 -0.45 3.30
N PRO A 192 16.21 -0.11 2.00
CA PRO A 192 16.19 1.30 1.57
C PRO A 192 15.10 2.13 2.24
N ALA A 193 13.90 1.58 2.40
CA ALA A 193 12.77 2.27 3.03
C ALA A 193 12.95 2.56 4.52
N LEU A 194 13.86 1.86 5.19
CA LEU A 194 14.14 2.05 6.61
C LEU A 194 15.46 2.81 6.76
N VAL A 195 15.35 4.09 7.12
CA VAL A 195 16.49 5.00 7.16
C VAL A 195 16.96 5.23 8.60
N CYS A 196 18.27 5.39 8.78
CA CYS A 196 18.86 5.82 10.04
C CYS A 196 19.75 7.05 9.84
N ASP A 197 19.90 7.84 10.90
CA ASP A 197 20.85 8.93 10.92
C ASP A 197 22.27 8.37 10.79
N LYS A 198 23.02 8.88 9.80
CA LYS A 198 24.32 8.30 9.43
C LYS A 198 25.37 8.42 10.54
N GLN A 199 25.26 9.41 11.44
CA GLN A 199 26.24 9.69 12.49
C GLN A 199 25.94 8.89 13.76
N SER A 200 24.73 8.99 14.27
CA SER A 200 24.25 8.35 15.50
C SER A 200 23.80 6.91 15.30
N LYS A 201 23.54 6.49 14.06
CA LYS A 201 22.94 5.19 13.69
C LYS A 201 21.55 4.96 14.27
N ILE A 202 20.89 6.02 14.74
CA ILE A 202 19.52 5.93 15.27
C ILE A 202 18.54 5.83 14.09
N ILE A 203 17.66 4.83 14.15
CA ILE A 203 16.61 4.63 13.14
C ILE A 203 15.60 5.76 13.19
N LEU A 204 15.33 6.36 12.03
CA LEU A 204 14.38 7.47 11.85
C LEU A 204 13.01 6.90 11.46
N TRP A 205 12.33 6.31 12.43
CA TRP A 205 11.05 5.64 12.21
C TRP A 205 9.94 6.57 11.69
N HIS A 206 9.90 7.82 12.14
CA HIS A 206 8.94 8.85 11.66
C HIS A 206 9.16 9.23 10.20
N ASP A 207 10.39 9.09 9.71
CA ASP A 207 10.72 9.28 8.30
C ASP A 207 10.60 7.98 7.51
N SER A 208 10.45 6.80 8.13
CA SER A 208 10.41 5.50 7.44
C SER A 208 9.00 4.91 7.36
N ILE A 209 8.16 5.16 8.37
CA ILE A 209 6.83 4.59 8.54
C ILE A 209 5.78 5.68 8.52
N PHE A 210 4.63 5.35 7.94
CA PHE A 210 3.38 6.06 8.15
C PHE A 210 2.26 5.03 8.34
N VAL A 211 1.10 5.50 8.80
CA VAL A 211 -0.07 4.66 9.08
C VAL A 211 -1.21 5.12 8.18
N MET A 212 -1.91 4.19 7.55
CA MET A 212 -3.18 4.46 6.87
C MET A 212 -4.35 3.95 7.72
N SER A 213 -5.49 4.62 7.64
CA SER A 213 -6.75 4.10 8.16
C SER A 213 -7.69 3.69 7.03
N ASN A 214 -8.46 2.62 7.25
CA ASN A 214 -9.43 2.11 6.27
C ASN A 214 -10.67 3.02 6.09
N LEU A 215 -10.91 3.97 7.00
CA LEU A 215 -12.09 4.85 6.96
C LEU A 215 -12.05 5.85 5.80
N ASN A 216 -10.91 6.49 5.58
CA ASN A 216 -10.77 7.59 4.62
C ASN A 216 -9.54 7.44 3.71
N ASN A 217 -8.76 6.36 3.87
CA ASN A 217 -7.43 6.20 3.27
C ASN A 217 -6.48 7.37 3.61
N ASP A 218 -6.74 8.09 4.71
CA ASP A 218 -5.87 9.16 5.15
C ASP A 218 -4.54 8.57 5.62
N GLN A 219 -3.50 9.38 5.45
CA GLN A 219 -2.14 9.05 5.82
C GLN A 219 -1.81 9.81 7.09
N HIS A 220 -1.46 9.06 8.11
CA HIS A 220 -1.13 9.52 9.44
C HIS A 220 0.36 9.32 9.69
N PHE A 221 1.00 10.33 10.28
CA PHE A 221 2.45 10.35 10.43
C PHE A 221 2.82 10.56 11.89
N PHE A 222 3.86 9.86 12.33
CA PHE A 222 4.43 10.07 13.65
C PHE A 222 5.12 11.44 13.74
N PRO A 223 5.09 12.09 14.91
CA PRO A 223 5.74 13.37 15.10
C PRO A 223 7.25 13.18 15.04
N LYS A 224 7.93 14.23 14.59
CA LYS A 224 9.39 14.21 14.48
C LYS A 224 10.00 14.15 15.87
N THR A 225 10.93 13.23 16.06
CA THR A 225 11.70 13.12 17.32
C THR A 225 13.13 13.62 17.16
N ASN A 226 13.72 13.55 15.95
CA ASN A 226 15.10 13.98 15.67
C ASN A 226 15.23 14.61 14.26
N GLU A 227 16.11 15.62 14.12
CA GLU A 227 16.51 16.16 12.81
C GLU A 227 17.84 15.53 12.38
N SER A 228 17.89 15.00 11.15
CA SER A 228 19.11 14.48 10.53
C SER A 228 19.21 14.98 9.11
N ASP A 229 20.36 15.54 8.73
CA ASP A 229 20.61 16.05 7.37
C ASP A 229 21.25 15.01 6.45
N GLU A 230 21.78 13.91 7.01
CA GLU A 230 22.37 12.80 6.27
C GLU A 230 21.87 11.46 6.80
N VAL A 231 21.28 10.66 5.92
CA VAL A 231 20.83 9.30 6.26
C VAL A 231 21.47 8.25 5.40
N GLU A 232 21.38 7.02 5.88
CA GLU A 232 21.69 5.80 5.15
C GLU A 232 20.60 4.74 5.38
N CYS A 233 20.65 3.67 4.59
CA CYS A 233 19.76 2.52 4.76
C CYS A 233 20.16 1.72 6.01
N VAL A 234 19.18 1.19 6.74
CA VAL A 234 19.43 0.19 7.78
C VAL A 234 19.81 -1.13 7.13
N GLU A 235 20.84 -1.79 7.66
CA GLU A 235 21.23 -3.16 7.29
C GLU A 235 20.83 -4.13 8.39
N LEU A 236 20.18 -5.23 8.02
CA LEU A 236 19.89 -6.35 8.91
C LEU A 236 20.73 -7.56 8.50
N GLY A 237 21.40 -8.18 9.46
CA GLY A 237 22.07 -9.45 9.28
C GLY A 237 21.10 -10.60 8.98
N PRO A 238 21.62 -11.80 8.64
CA PRO A 238 20.79 -12.98 8.38
C PRO A 238 19.82 -13.26 9.52
N TYR A 239 18.54 -13.47 9.20
CA TYR A 239 17.48 -13.76 10.18
C TYR A 239 17.29 -12.73 11.31
N GLN A 240 17.89 -11.54 11.18
CA GLN A 240 17.81 -10.50 12.20
C GLN A 240 16.45 -9.79 12.15
N SER A 241 15.93 -9.47 13.34
CA SER A 241 14.75 -8.63 13.52
C SER A 241 15.09 -7.37 14.30
N ILE A 242 14.35 -6.31 14.03
CA ILE A 242 14.32 -5.08 14.82
C ILE A 242 12.86 -4.70 15.08
N SER A 243 12.60 -4.10 16.23
CA SER A 243 11.25 -3.75 16.64
C SER A 243 11.19 -2.34 17.24
N ILE A 244 10.03 -1.70 17.12
CA ILE A 244 9.69 -0.45 17.79
C ILE A 244 8.27 -0.51 18.35
N ILE A 245 8.06 0.06 19.52
CA ILE A 245 6.73 0.33 20.06
C ILE A 245 6.28 1.71 19.56
N LEU A 246 5.17 1.72 18.84
CA LEU A 246 4.53 2.89 18.26
C LEU A 246 3.23 3.17 19.02
N ASP A 247 3.05 4.40 19.46
CA ASP A 247 1.80 4.86 20.09
C ASP A 247 0.97 5.64 19.08
N ILE A 248 -0.17 5.09 18.67
CA ILE A 248 -1.02 5.71 17.65
C ILE A 248 -1.66 7.02 18.12
N THR A 249 -1.72 7.28 19.43
CA THR A 249 -2.21 8.58 19.95
C THR A 249 -1.28 9.73 19.58
N MET A 250 -0.05 9.43 19.19
CA MET A 250 0.91 10.43 18.73
C MET A 250 0.73 10.75 17.24
N LEU A 251 -0.03 9.97 16.48
CA LEU A 251 -0.20 10.19 15.05
C LEU A 251 -0.88 11.52 14.77
N ASN A 252 -0.26 12.33 13.92
CA ASN A 252 -0.86 13.59 13.48
C ASN A 252 -2.14 13.29 12.68
N ASN A 253 -3.20 14.03 13.01
CA ASN A 253 -4.50 13.99 12.32
C ASN A 253 -5.25 12.64 12.41
N LEU A 254 -4.84 11.71 13.29
CA LEU A 254 -5.67 10.55 13.58
C LEU A 254 -6.73 10.93 14.62
N ILE A 255 -7.99 10.93 14.21
CA ILE A 255 -9.14 11.12 15.09
C ILE A 255 -9.82 9.76 15.20
N LEU A 256 -9.77 9.15 16.38
CA LEU A 256 -10.52 7.93 16.70
C LEU A 256 -11.75 8.35 17.50
N GLU A 257 -12.95 8.07 16.98
CA GLU A 257 -14.17 8.24 17.77
C GLU A 257 -14.35 7.05 18.72
N GLN A 258 -15.05 7.24 19.85
CA GLN A 258 -15.12 6.24 20.92
C GLN A 258 -15.85 4.94 20.53
N ASP A 259 -16.61 4.94 19.43
CA ASP A 259 -17.45 3.82 18.98
C ASP A 259 -17.00 3.19 17.65
N ASP A 260 -15.82 3.55 17.15
CA ASP A 260 -15.30 3.03 15.88
C ASP A 260 -14.72 1.62 16.02
N THR A 261 -15.59 0.60 16.10
CA THR A 261 -15.18 -0.81 16.26
C THR A 261 -14.61 -1.46 14.99
N ASP A 262 -14.69 -0.78 13.84
CA ASP A 262 -14.32 -1.33 12.54
C ASP A 262 -13.11 -0.61 11.91
N ILE A 263 -12.33 0.14 12.70
CA ILE A 263 -11.10 0.76 12.21
C ILE A 263 -10.00 -0.28 12.11
N SER A 264 -9.43 -0.37 10.92
CA SER A 264 -8.18 -1.07 10.64
C SER A 264 -7.08 -0.05 10.42
N LEU A 265 -5.96 -0.22 11.13
CA LEU A 265 -4.74 0.55 10.93
C LEU A 265 -3.76 -0.27 10.10
N ILE A 266 -3.24 0.34 9.04
CA ILE A 266 -2.27 -0.27 8.13
C ILE A 266 -0.95 0.46 8.32
N PHE A 267 0.03 -0.21 8.94
CA PHE A 267 1.39 0.29 9.07
C PHE A 267 2.14 0.04 7.76
N CYS A 268 2.80 1.07 7.23
CA CYS A 268 3.41 1.03 5.91
C CYS A 268 4.92 1.30 5.97
N LEU A 269 5.72 0.44 5.35
CA LEU A 269 7.16 0.60 5.18
C LEU A 269 7.55 0.14 3.77
N GLY A 270 7.92 1.09 2.92
CA GLY A 270 8.19 0.78 1.51
C GLY A 270 6.95 0.18 0.85
N GLU A 271 7.14 -0.90 0.10
CA GLU A 271 6.06 -1.69 -0.50
C GLU A 271 5.39 -2.67 0.46
N LYS A 272 5.89 -2.82 1.70
CA LYS A 272 5.33 -3.72 2.73
C LYS A 272 4.29 -2.98 3.57
N SER A 273 3.27 -3.71 3.99
CA SER A 273 2.27 -3.24 4.95
C SER A 273 1.93 -4.33 5.96
N ALA A 274 1.45 -3.92 7.13
CA ALA A 274 0.91 -4.81 8.15
C ALA A 274 -0.34 -4.16 8.75
N GLU A 275 -1.46 -4.87 8.73
CA GLU A 275 -2.75 -4.38 9.21
C GLU A 275 -3.07 -4.93 10.61
N ILE A 276 -3.74 -4.11 11.42
CA ILE A 276 -4.35 -4.52 12.68
C ILE A 276 -5.71 -3.85 12.86
N ASN A 277 -6.69 -4.62 13.33
CA ASN A 277 -8.01 -4.12 13.70
C ASN A 277 -7.97 -3.61 15.15
N LEU A 278 -8.58 -2.46 15.41
CA LEU A 278 -8.62 -1.83 16.73
C LEU A 278 -9.61 -2.49 17.69
#